data_AF-A0A2J6TB08-F1
#
_entry.id   AF-A0A2J6TB08-F1
#
_cell.length_a   1.000
_cell.length_b   1.000
_cell.length_c   1.000
_cell.angle_alpha   90.00
_cell.angle_beta   90.00
_cell.angle_gamma   90.00
#
_symmetry.space_group_name_H-M   'P 1'
#
loop_
_entity.id
_entity.type
_entity.pdbx_description
1 polymer ?
#
loop_
_entity_poly.entity_id
_entity_poly.type
_entity_poly.pdbx_seq_one_letter_code
_entity_poly.pdbx_strand_id
1 'polypeptide(L)'
;MSRHEERRRSSVLKLSANPLVVRETSISAALGSQTKNVFGLKTRDVEGQENYLPVEGLDYTGLPEFQRHTETTNIELFYDLFFVANLTTFSGIHEINDRKTLTSYIGFFCVLWFTWCQVSLFDVRFVADSVLERAAKGVHLGVMVGLAIVAPNFQPEDQQKQVFQTMSLILMVSRIVLGLQYLLVMWHVRKYQNTKVPFLLIAASNFVAAAVYLGVTFAFGDKNSTAYRSFYVIAIFEIATNIMVSSNWKAVTFKGTHLVQRMSLLTLIILGEGVMTTVQKITTIVYNEHAWDGPTIGTIIAAISIVYLLYMLYFDALPDYHFGSIRQQFWAFLHFPFHLFLVLLVEGIAQFVIWFKMNEVATSLLVFLDIPEIQDGLETNNWGALASAINDTVQQIFDSYPPTDFNTYEMINSSLTTLQESTTKQQAEDTLLELIYGVIHSIYQTYGFAAPESNAGSTTLTAADELQNDYNVIGLVFVYFFVAAGLTLMLMGVLNLLTLPRSCFSKQGLRSPGLWARHGIFFVVGAAIAGLAGLINGEAGYNLSISPWLLPVVVLGLVIVLVAQYVRWPQKTLTGEGKE
;
A
#
# COMPACT_ATOMS: atom_id res chain seq x y z
N MET A 1 -31.92 -40.10 0.16
CA MET A 1 -31.75 -38.64 0.24
C MET A 1 -30.34 -38.37 0.70
N SER A 2 -29.51 -37.83 -0.19
CA SER A 2 -28.09 -37.62 0.07
C SER A 2 -27.88 -36.47 1.06
N ARG A 3 -26.76 -36.45 1.82
CA ARG A 3 -26.38 -35.33 2.71
C ARG A 3 -26.43 -33.95 2.03
N HIS A 4 -26.37 -33.91 0.70
CA HIS A 4 -26.54 -32.70 -0.11
C HIS A 4 -27.98 -32.17 -0.15
N GLU A 5 -29.00 -33.03 -0.11
CA GLU A 5 -30.41 -32.61 -0.09
C GLU A 5 -30.83 -32.11 1.30
N GLU A 6 -30.21 -32.61 2.36
CA GLU A 6 -30.47 -32.16 3.73
C GLU A 6 -29.86 -30.78 4.02
N ARG A 7 -28.66 -30.47 3.47
CA ARG A 7 -28.09 -29.10 3.49
C ARG A 7 -28.95 -28.08 2.73
N ARG A 8 -29.61 -28.49 1.63
CA ARG A 8 -30.51 -27.60 0.87
C ARG A 8 -31.78 -27.22 1.62
N ARG A 9 -32.29 -28.07 2.52
CA ARG A 9 -33.53 -27.78 3.28
C ARG A 9 -33.30 -26.96 4.56
N SER A 10 -32.05 -26.75 5.00
CA SER A 10 -31.74 -25.94 6.18
C SER A 10 -31.30 -24.50 5.89
N SER A 11 -31.16 -24.09 4.63
CA SER A 11 -30.49 -22.83 4.26
C SER A 11 -31.43 -21.72 3.78
N VAL A 12 -32.61 -21.55 4.39
CA VAL A 12 -33.32 -20.28 4.21
C VAL A 12 -32.53 -19.23 4.98
N LEU A 13 -31.84 -18.35 4.25
CA LEU A 13 -31.10 -17.22 4.82
C LEU A 13 -32.03 -16.43 5.75
N LYS A 14 -31.62 -16.31 7.02
CA LYS A 14 -32.39 -15.54 7.99
C LYS A 14 -32.23 -14.04 7.67
N LEU A 15 -33.30 -13.27 7.88
CA LEU A 15 -33.28 -11.81 7.71
C LEU A 15 -32.16 -11.18 8.56
N SER A 16 -32.04 -11.64 9.81
CA SER A 16 -30.93 -11.33 10.70
C SER A 16 -30.48 -12.62 11.40
N ALA A 17 -29.18 -12.90 11.37
CA ALA A 17 -28.60 -14.05 12.06
C ALA A 17 -28.11 -13.63 13.44
N ASN A 18 -28.32 -14.50 14.42
CA ASN A 18 -27.76 -14.28 15.75
C ASN A 18 -26.25 -14.58 15.68
N PRO A 19 -25.38 -13.60 16.00
CA PRO A 19 -23.93 -13.79 15.94
C PRO A 19 -23.40 -14.62 17.12
N LEU A 20 -24.27 -15.06 18.05
CA LEU A 20 -23.88 -15.81 19.25
C LEU A 20 -23.81 -17.33 19.04
N VAL A 21 -22.81 -17.96 19.63
CA VAL A 21 -22.73 -19.42 19.82
C VAL A 21 -23.67 -19.82 20.96
N VAL A 22 -24.58 -20.76 20.72
CA VAL A 22 -25.49 -21.27 21.76
C VAL A 22 -24.79 -22.38 22.54
N ARG A 23 -24.54 -22.16 23.84
CA ARG A 23 -23.97 -23.18 24.75
C ARG A 23 -25.07 -24.12 25.26
N GLU A 24 -24.92 -25.43 25.04
CA GLU A 24 -25.83 -26.47 25.57
C GLU A 24 -26.02 -26.39 27.11
N THR A 25 -25.03 -25.86 27.84
CA THR A 25 -25.08 -25.76 29.31
C THR A 25 -26.18 -24.84 29.83
N SER A 26 -26.70 -23.92 29.00
CA SER A 26 -27.82 -23.06 29.39
C SER A 26 -29.19 -23.76 29.35
N ILE A 27 -29.28 -24.91 28.69
CA ILE A 27 -30.48 -25.76 28.67
C ILE A 27 -30.41 -26.76 29.84
N SER A 28 -29.25 -27.37 30.10
CA SER A 28 -29.10 -28.33 31.21
C SER A 28 -29.11 -27.70 32.60
N ALA A 29 -28.62 -26.46 32.78
CA ALA A 29 -28.67 -25.79 34.07
C ALA A 29 -30.07 -25.24 34.43
N ALA A 30 -30.92 -24.99 33.42
CA ALA A 30 -32.31 -24.55 33.62
C ALA A 30 -33.29 -25.74 33.77
N LEU A 31 -32.91 -26.92 33.26
CA LEU A 31 -33.63 -28.19 33.46
C LEU A 31 -32.94 -29.01 34.55
N GLY A 32 -33.03 -28.52 35.77
CA GLY A 32 -32.83 -29.38 36.93
C GLY A 32 -33.80 -30.56 36.85
N SER A 33 -33.26 -31.76 36.69
CA SER A 33 -33.85 -33.04 37.09
C SER A 33 -35.39 -33.13 36.95
N GLN A 34 -35.93 -33.02 35.74
CA GLN A 34 -37.16 -33.74 35.36
C GLN A 34 -37.19 -33.98 33.85
N THR A 35 -36.78 -35.17 33.46
CA THR A 35 -37.16 -35.81 32.20
C THR A 35 -38.69 -35.96 32.18
N LYS A 36 -39.38 -35.01 31.53
CA LYS A 36 -40.70 -35.25 30.97
C LYS A 36 -40.67 -34.86 29.50
N ASN A 37 -41.04 -35.82 28.67
CA ASN A 37 -41.19 -35.73 27.22
C ASN A 37 -41.93 -34.44 26.83
N VAL A 38 -41.19 -33.45 26.34
CA VAL A 38 -41.76 -32.35 25.55
C VAL A 38 -41.54 -32.70 24.09
N PHE A 39 -42.65 -33.03 23.45
CA PHE A 39 -42.77 -33.35 22.04
C PHE A 39 -42.29 -32.15 21.18
N GLY A 40 -41.33 -32.36 20.28
CA GLY A 40 -41.14 -31.48 19.12
C GLY A 40 -39.86 -30.64 19.00
N LEU A 41 -38.76 -30.92 19.72
CA LEU A 41 -37.46 -30.29 19.44
C LEU A 41 -36.43 -31.36 19.05
N LYS A 42 -36.19 -31.48 17.74
CA LYS A 42 -35.03 -32.22 17.22
C LYS A 42 -33.76 -31.46 17.60
N THR A 43 -32.87 -32.14 18.31
CA THR A 43 -31.44 -31.81 18.42
C THR A 43 -30.89 -31.61 17.01
N ARG A 44 -30.49 -30.38 16.68
CA ARG A 44 -29.88 -30.05 15.40
C ARG A 44 -28.37 -30.03 15.59
N ASP A 45 -27.68 -30.79 14.75
CA ASP A 45 -26.23 -30.92 14.69
C ASP A 45 -25.54 -29.56 14.69
N VAL A 46 -24.79 -29.29 15.76
CA VAL A 46 -23.73 -28.29 15.77
C VAL A 46 -22.45 -29.08 15.60
N GLU A 47 -21.86 -29.04 14.41
CA GLU A 47 -20.47 -29.46 14.18
C GLU A 47 -19.61 -28.69 15.18
N GLY A 48 -19.13 -29.38 16.22
CA GLY A 48 -18.16 -28.84 17.15
C GLY A 48 -16.88 -28.53 16.39
N GLN A 49 -16.42 -27.28 16.43
CA GLN A 49 -15.02 -26.98 16.14
C GLN A 49 -14.17 -27.68 17.20
N GLU A 50 -13.52 -28.78 16.82
CA GLU A 50 -12.76 -29.69 17.70
C GLU A 50 -11.51 -29.07 18.36
N ASN A 51 -11.18 -27.79 18.16
CA ASN A 51 -9.91 -27.21 18.62
C ASN A 51 -10.06 -25.89 19.39
N TYR A 52 -10.94 -25.82 20.38
CA TYR A 52 -10.95 -24.70 21.34
C TYR A 52 -10.76 -25.19 22.77
N LEU A 53 -9.50 -25.14 23.24
CA LEU A 53 -9.24 -25.24 24.68
C LEU A 53 -9.69 -23.93 25.34
N PRO A 54 -10.63 -23.97 26.29
CA PRO A 54 -10.96 -22.78 27.07
C PRO A 54 -9.70 -22.29 27.77
N VAL A 55 -9.42 -20.99 27.68
CA VAL A 55 -8.26 -20.38 28.32
C VAL A 55 -8.43 -20.53 29.84
N GLU A 56 -7.51 -21.25 30.49
CA GLU A 56 -7.50 -21.46 31.94
C GLU A 56 -7.68 -20.13 32.72
N GLY A 57 -8.62 -20.11 33.67
CA GLY A 57 -8.84 -19.00 34.60
C GLY A 57 -9.84 -17.93 34.17
N LEU A 58 -10.58 -18.10 33.07
CA LEU A 58 -11.67 -17.20 32.68
C LEU A 58 -13.04 -17.79 33.03
N ASP A 59 -13.80 -17.09 33.89
CA ASP A 59 -15.21 -17.38 34.10
C ASP A 59 -16.01 -16.89 32.88
N TYR A 60 -16.41 -17.84 32.03
CA TYR A 60 -17.22 -17.59 30.83
C TYR A 60 -18.72 -17.50 31.16
N THR A 61 -19.12 -17.64 32.42
CA THR A 61 -20.53 -17.59 32.81
C THR A 61 -21.02 -16.12 32.84
N GLY A 62 -21.54 -15.65 31.71
CA GLY A 62 -22.19 -14.32 31.62
C GLY A 62 -21.68 -13.39 30.52
N LEU A 63 -20.78 -13.85 29.64
CA LEU A 63 -20.35 -13.11 28.45
C LEU A 63 -20.93 -13.73 27.16
N PRO A 64 -21.32 -12.92 26.16
CA PRO A 64 -21.67 -13.42 24.84
C PRO A 64 -20.45 -14.01 24.14
N GLU A 65 -20.59 -15.23 23.64
CA GLU A 65 -19.60 -15.87 22.77
C GLU A 65 -20.06 -15.70 21.31
N PHE A 66 -19.25 -15.06 20.47
CA PHE A 66 -19.56 -14.82 19.07
C PHE A 66 -19.07 -15.98 18.20
N GLN A 67 -19.77 -16.25 17.09
CA GLN A 67 -19.27 -17.13 16.04
C GLN A 67 -17.97 -16.53 15.52
N ARG A 68 -16.87 -17.28 15.65
CA ARG A 68 -15.54 -16.85 15.22
C ARG A 68 -15.12 -17.71 14.05
N HIS A 69 -14.77 -17.06 12.96
CA HIS A 69 -14.07 -17.71 11.88
C HIS A 69 -12.59 -17.79 12.26
N THR A 70 -12.04 -19.00 12.17
CA THR A 70 -10.60 -19.24 12.37
C THR A 70 -9.79 -18.76 11.16
N GLU A 71 -10.46 -18.60 10.02
CA GLU A 71 -9.87 -18.21 8.74
C GLU A 71 -10.67 -17.07 8.09
N THR A 72 -10.00 -16.26 7.26
CA THR A 72 -10.64 -15.25 6.43
C THR A 72 -11.68 -15.87 5.49
N THR A 73 -12.88 -15.29 5.48
CA THR A 73 -13.97 -15.71 4.61
C THR A 73 -13.81 -15.14 3.19
N ASN A 74 -14.40 -15.80 2.19
CA ASN A 74 -14.32 -15.34 0.79
C ASN A 74 -14.87 -13.92 0.58
N ILE A 75 -15.89 -13.51 1.35
CA ILE A 75 -16.49 -12.17 1.22
C ILE A 75 -15.60 -11.08 1.82
N GLU A 76 -14.82 -11.40 2.84
CA GLU A 76 -13.80 -10.52 3.41
C GLU A 76 -12.66 -10.30 2.41
N LEU A 77 -12.15 -11.38 1.81
CA LEU A 77 -11.15 -11.28 0.74
C LEU A 77 -11.68 -10.51 -0.48
N PHE A 78 -12.93 -10.75 -0.88
CA PHE A 78 -13.56 -10.03 -1.98
C PHE A 78 -13.66 -8.52 -1.72
N TYR A 79 -13.91 -8.11 -0.48
CA TYR A 79 -13.87 -6.70 -0.09
C TYR A 79 -12.45 -6.11 -0.18
N ASP A 80 -11.43 -6.87 0.19
CA ASP A 80 -10.03 -6.44 0.09
C ASP A 80 -9.61 -6.23 -1.37
N LEU A 81 -10.22 -6.96 -2.33
CA LEU A 81 -9.99 -6.73 -3.77
C LEU A 81 -10.50 -5.35 -4.23
N PHE A 82 -11.59 -4.84 -3.66
CA PHE A 82 -12.10 -3.49 -3.96
C PHE A 82 -11.19 -2.41 -3.38
N PHE A 83 -10.57 -2.68 -2.23
CA PHE A 83 -9.54 -1.80 -1.68
C PHE A 83 -8.36 -1.65 -2.64
N VAL A 84 -7.82 -2.77 -3.15
CA VAL A 84 -6.66 -2.67 -4.05
C VAL A 84 -7.03 -2.12 -5.43
N ALA A 85 -8.25 -2.37 -5.93
CA ALA A 85 -8.72 -1.75 -7.17
C ALA A 85 -8.74 -0.21 -7.08
N ASN A 86 -9.15 0.34 -5.92
CA ASN A 86 -9.06 1.77 -5.66
C ASN A 86 -7.62 2.28 -5.72
N LEU A 87 -6.70 1.53 -5.11
CA LEU A 87 -5.28 1.87 -5.10
C LEU A 87 -4.71 1.89 -6.52
N THR A 88 -4.93 0.82 -7.29
CA THR A 88 -4.47 0.72 -8.68
C THR A 88 -5.03 1.83 -9.57
N THR A 89 -6.33 2.15 -9.46
CA THR A 89 -6.92 3.28 -10.20
C THR A 89 -6.29 4.61 -9.79
N PHE A 90 -6.02 4.81 -8.50
CA PHE A 90 -5.40 6.04 -8.04
C PHE A 90 -3.94 6.15 -8.50
N SER A 91 -3.13 5.09 -8.35
CA SER A 91 -1.74 5.03 -8.81
C SER A 91 -1.60 5.26 -10.31
N GLY A 92 -2.49 4.69 -11.12
CA GLY A 92 -2.45 4.85 -12.57
C GLY A 92 -2.82 6.25 -13.09
N ILE A 93 -3.49 7.08 -12.27
CA ILE A 93 -3.90 8.45 -12.64
C ILE A 93 -2.97 9.48 -12.00
N HIS A 94 -2.57 9.27 -10.75
CA HIS A 94 -1.64 10.14 -10.04
C HIS A 94 -0.27 9.46 -9.97
N GLU A 95 0.43 9.47 -11.11
CA GLU A 95 1.85 9.15 -11.08
C GLU A 95 2.56 10.11 -10.10
N ILE A 96 3.39 9.55 -9.22
CA ILE A 96 4.03 10.30 -8.13
C ILE A 96 5.20 11.11 -8.72
N ASN A 97 4.88 12.21 -9.39
CA ASN A 97 5.84 13.06 -10.08
C ASN A 97 6.18 14.38 -9.35
N ASP A 98 5.39 14.80 -8.36
CA ASP A 98 5.64 16.02 -7.58
C ASP A 98 5.23 15.81 -6.12
N ARG A 99 5.70 16.68 -5.24
CA ARG A 99 5.34 16.70 -3.81
C ARG A 99 3.83 16.80 -3.62
N LYS A 100 3.13 17.49 -4.51
CA LYS A 100 1.67 17.60 -4.50
C LYS A 100 1.02 16.25 -4.75
N THR A 101 1.41 15.55 -5.80
CA THR A 101 0.86 14.22 -6.15
C THR A 101 1.24 13.18 -5.11
N LEU A 102 2.46 13.24 -4.55
CA LEU A 102 2.86 12.41 -3.41
C LEU A 102 1.98 12.66 -2.17
N THR A 103 1.69 13.92 -1.85
CA THR A 103 0.84 14.29 -0.70
C THR A 103 -0.60 13.84 -0.92
N SER A 104 -1.13 14.00 -2.13
CA SER A 104 -2.43 13.46 -2.54
C SER A 104 -2.48 11.94 -2.40
N TYR A 105 -1.43 11.25 -2.81
CA TYR A 105 -1.30 9.79 -2.70
C TYR A 105 -1.34 9.29 -1.26
N ILE A 106 -0.49 9.86 -0.41
CA ILE A 106 -0.46 9.53 1.03
C ILE A 106 -1.83 9.84 1.65
N GLY A 107 -2.42 10.99 1.32
CA GLY A 107 -3.72 11.39 1.83
C GLY A 107 -4.85 10.43 1.44
N PHE A 108 -4.95 10.08 0.16
CA PHE A 108 -5.97 9.14 -0.33
C PHE A 108 -5.78 7.75 0.29
N PHE A 109 -4.54 7.25 0.32
CA PHE A 109 -4.22 5.97 0.96
C PHE A 109 -4.64 5.95 2.44
N CYS A 110 -4.41 7.03 3.19
CA CYS A 110 -4.85 7.13 4.58
C CYS A 110 -6.37 6.92 4.69
N VAL A 111 -7.16 7.65 3.90
CA VAL A 111 -8.62 7.57 3.99
C VAL A 111 -9.13 6.19 3.56
N LEU A 112 -8.55 5.63 2.50
CA LEU A 112 -8.88 4.30 2.00
C LEU A 112 -8.55 3.23 3.06
N TRP A 113 -7.34 3.26 3.64
CA TRP A 113 -6.87 2.30 4.64
C TRP A 113 -7.70 2.34 5.92
N PHE A 114 -7.97 3.54 6.46
CA PHE A 114 -8.77 3.66 7.68
C PHE A 114 -10.23 3.24 7.45
N THR A 115 -10.79 3.49 6.28
CA THR A 115 -12.14 3.01 5.92
C THR A 115 -12.18 1.49 5.85
N TRP A 116 -11.23 0.87 5.16
CA TRP A 116 -11.07 -0.58 5.12
C TRP A 116 -10.87 -1.16 6.52
N CYS A 117 -10.03 -0.55 7.34
CA CYS A 117 -9.68 -1.02 8.67
C CYS A 117 -10.92 -1.05 9.59
N GLN A 118 -11.74 0.01 9.59
CA GLN A 118 -12.97 0.03 10.40
C GLN A 118 -13.96 -1.09 10.06
N VAL A 119 -14.18 -1.33 8.75
CA VAL A 119 -15.04 -2.42 8.28
C VAL A 119 -14.44 -3.78 8.64
N SER A 120 -13.13 -3.95 8.43
CA SER A 120 -12.42 -5.19 8.74
C SER A 120 -12.44 -5.52 10.23
N LEU A 121 -12.27 -4.52 11.11
CA LEU A 121 -12.37 -4.71 12.56
C LEU A 121 -13.78 -5.11 12.98
N PHE A 122 -14.83 -4.67 12.28
CA PHE A 122 -16.19 -5.15 12.52
C PHE A 122 -16.36 -6.60 12.06
N ASP A 123 -16.00 -6.91 10.81
CA ASP A 123 -16.19 -8.24 10.22
C ASP A 123 -15.56 -9.35 11.07
N VAL A 124 -14.30 -9.13 11.46
CA VAL A 124 -13.48 -10.08 12.21
C VAL A 124 -14.07 -10.44 13.58
N ARG A 125 -14.95 -9.60 14.12
CA ARG A 125 -15.55 -9.81 15.45
C ARG A 125 -16.98 -10.33 15.40
N PHE A 126 -17.79 -9.86 14.45
CA PHE A 126 -19.24 -9.94 14.56
C PHE A 126 -19.96 -10.43 13.31
N VAL A 127 -19.25 -10.72 12.22
CA VAL A 127 -19.91 -11.15 10.98
C VAL A 127 -20.66 -12.46 11.21
N ALA A 128 -21.94 -12.47 10.87
CA ALA A 128 -22.79 -13.65 10.89
C ALA A 128 -23.68 -13.63 9.65
N ASP A 129 -23.63 -14.71 8.86
CA ASP A 129 -24.24 -14.73 7.54
C ASP A 129 -25.76 -14.52 7.61
N SER A 130 -26.22 -13.37 7.09
CA SER A 130 -27.62 -12.96 7.09
C SER A 130 -27.92 -11.98 5.96
N VAL A 131 -29.20 -11.77 5.65
CA VAL A 131 -29.61 -10.84 4.59
C VAL A 131 -29.17 -9.40 4.90
N LEU A 132 -29.35 -8.95 6.14
CA LEU A 132 -28.95 -7.59 6.56
C LEU A 132 -27.43 -7.40 6.51
N GLU A 133 -26.64 -8.38 6.96
CA GLU A 133 -25.18 -8.29 6.87
C GLU A 133 -24.69 -8.29 5.42
N ARG A 134 -25.30 -9.11 4.54
CA ARG A 134 -24.99 -9.09 3.10
C ARG A 134 -25.37 -7.76 2.45
N ALA A 135 -26.51 -7.18 2.82
CA ALA A 135 -26.92 -5.87 2.34
C ALA A 135 -25.95 -4.77 2.80
N ALA A 136 -25.58 -4.77 4.09
CA ALA A 136 -24.59 -3.84 4.63
C ALA A 136 -23.23 -4.00 3.91
N LYS A 137 -22.80 -5.24 3.64
CA LYS A 137 -21.60 -5.52 2.85
C LYS A 137 -21.69 -4.98 1.43
N GLY A 138 -22.85 -5.09 0.79
CA GLY A 138 -23.13 -4.46 -0.50
C GLY A 138 -22.97 -2.94 -0.46
N VAL A 139 -23.44 -2.29 0.62
CA VAL A 139 -23.21 -0.84 0.81
C VAL A 139 -21.74 -0.53 1.04
N HIS A 140 -20.99 -1.34 1.81
CA HIS A 140 -19.54 -1.15 1.99
C HIS A 140 -18.76 -1.29 0.67
N LEU A 141 -19.16 -2.20 -0.21
CA LEU A 141 -18.61 -2.30 -1.56
C LEU A 141 -18.97 -1.05 -2.39
N GLY A 142 -20.21 -0.56 -2.27
CA GLY A 142 -20.63 0.70 -2.89
C GLY A 142 -19.84 1.91 -2.40
N VAL A 143 -19.48 1.96 -1.11
CA VAL A 143 -18.58 2.97 -0.53
C VAL A 143 -17.21 2.90 -1.20
N MET A 144 -16.64 1.70 -1.37
CA MET A 144 -15.35 1.52 -2.07
C MET A 144 -15.42 1.98 -3.53
N VAL A 145 -16.52 1.70 -4.24
CA VAL A 145 -16.72 2.23 -5.61
C VAL A 145 -16.85 3.75 -5.59
N GLY A 146 -17.55 4.31 -4.60
CA GLY A 146 -17.65 5.77 -4.41
C GLY A 146 -16.29 6.42 -4.21
N LEU A 147 -15.40 5.82 -3.40
CA LEU A 147 -14.02 6.27 -3.22
C LEU A 147 -13.26 6.26 -4.54
N ALA A 148 -13.44 5.24 -5.38
CA ALA A 148 -12.76 5.12 -6.68
C ALA A 148 -13.19 6.21 -7.67
N ILE A 149 -14.45 6.67 -7.60
CA ILE A 149 -14.97 7.74 -8.45
C ILE A 149 -14.34 9.11 -8.10
N VAL A 150 -14.08 9.36 -6.82
CA VAL A 150 -13.49 10.64 -6.36
C VAL A 150 -11.97 10.63 -6.36
N ALA A 151 -11.35 9.45 -6.37
CA ALA A 151 -9.90 9.24 -6.34
C ALA A 151 -9.14 10.07 -7.41
N PRO A 152 -9.54 10.09 -8.70
CA PRO A 152 -8.82 10.79 -9.76
C PRO A 152 -8.68 12.30 -9.58
N ASN A 153 -9.56 12.92 -8.79
CA ASN A 153 -9.57 14.37 -8.58
C ASN A 153 -9.23 14.74 -7.13
N PHE A 154 -8.70 13.80 -6.34
CA PHE A 154 -8.35 14.03 -4.95
C PHE A 154 -7.02 14.79 -4.83
N GLN A 155 -7.11 16.13 -4.77
CA GLN A 155 -5.96 17.00 -4.60
C GLN A 155 -6.15 17.93 -3.39
N PRO A 156 -5.47 17.67 -2.25
CA PRO A 156 -5.65 18.48 -1.03
C PRO A 156 -5.20 19.94 -1.15
N GLU A 157 -4.26 20.23 -2.06
CA GLU A 157 -3.71 21.57 -2.28
C GLU A 157 -4.50 22.39 -3.31
N ASP A 158 -5.18 21.73 -4.26
CA ASP A 158 -6.06 22.36 -5.23
C ASP A 158 -7.46 21.73 -5.14
N GLN A 159 -8.24 22.22 -4.18
CA GLN A 159 -9.45 21.52 -3.75
C GLN A 159 -10.62 21.77 -4.69
N GLN A 160 -11.01 20.73 -5.42
CA GLN A 160 -12.30 20.70 -6.09
C GLN A 160 -13.43 20.47 -5.06
N LYS A 161 -14.18 21.53 -4.76
CA LYS A 161 -15.29 21.52 -3.78
C LYS A 161 -16.20 20.29 -3.90
N GLN A 162 -16.64 19.96 -5.12
CA GLN A 162 -17.56 18.85 -5.35
C GLN A 162 -16.96 17.49 -4.97
N VAL A 163 -15.67 17.28 -5.22
CA VAL A 163 -14.95 16.03 -4.92
C VAL A 163 -14.85 15.83 -3.42
N PHE A 164 -14.41 16.85 -2.68
CA PHE A 164 -14.26 16.79 -1.22
C PHE A 164 -15.61 16.70 -0.49
N GLN A 165 -16.65 17.34 -1.01
CA GLN A 165 -18.03 17.17 -0.51
C GLN A 165 -18.54 15.74 -0.72
N THR A 166 -18.34 15.20 -1.91
CA THR A 166 -18.75 13.82 -2.25
C THR A 166 -18.00 12.81 -1.38
N MET A 167 -16.69 12.99 -1.21
CA MET A 167 -15.86 12.19 -0.31
C MET A 167 -16.40 12.20 1.13
N SER A 168 -16.74 13.37 1.65
CA SER A 168 -17.31 13.53 3.00
C SER A 168 -18.63 12.77 3.14
N LEU A 169 -19.51 12.84 2.14
CA LEU A 169 -20.77 12.12 2.13
C LEU A 169 -20.57 10.60 2.03
N ILE A 170 -19.61 10.13 1.24
CA ILE A 170 -19.26 8.69 1.15
C ILE A 170 -18.79 8.17 2.51
N LEU A 171 -17.90 8.91 3.18
CA LEU A 171 -17.42 8.56 4.52
C LEU A 171 -18.54 8.59 5.55
N MET A 172 -19.45 9.57 5.48
CA MET A 172 -20.65 9.61 6.32
C MET A 172 -21.49 8.34 6.16
N VAL A 173 -21.80 7.94 4.91
CA VAL A 173 -22.59 6.73 4.64
C VAL A 173 -21.90 5.49 5.20
N SER A 174 -20.59 5.35 5.01
CA SER A 174 -19.79 4.26 5.60
C SER A 174 -19.99 4.14 7.12
N ARG A 175 -19.93 5.27 7.83
CA ARG A 175 -20.09 5.29 9.30
C ARG A 175 -21.52 5.07 9.77
N ILE A 176 -22.52 5.53 9.03
CA ILE A 176 -23.93 5.22 9.32
C ILE A 176 -24.15 3.70 9.23
N VAL A 177 -23.67 3.05 8.16
CA VAL A 177 -23.83 1.60 8.00
C VAL A 177 -23.12 0.84 9.12
N LEU A 178 -21.88 1.20 9.46
CA LEU A 178 -21.17 0.59 10.58
C LEU A 178 -21.93 0.80 11.90
N GLY A 179 -22.40 2.02 12.18
CA GLY A 179 -23.19 2.32 13.37
C GLY A 179 -24.43 1.45 13.48
N LEU A 180 -25.17 1.27 12.39
CA LEU A 180 -26.34 0.38 12.33
C LEU A 180 -25.98 -1.09 12.55
N GLN A 181 -24.87 -1.57 12.01
CA GLN A 181 -24.38 -2.93 12.24
C GLN A 181 -24.01 -3.17 13.71
N TYR A 182 -23.30 -2.24 14.36
CA TYR A 182 -23.01 -2.33 15.80
C TYR A 182 -24.29 -2.32 16.65
N LEU A 183 -25.30 -1.51 16.28
CA LEU A 183 -26.61 -1.53 16.95
C LEU A 183 -27.36 -2.85 16.75
N LEU A 184 -27.27 -3.45 15.56
CA LEU A 184 -27.87 -4.74 15.27
C LEU A 184 -27.23 -5.85 16.13
N VAL A 185 -25.91 -5.86 16.26
CA VAL A 185 -25.22 -6.79 17.16
C VAL A 185 -25.62 -6.55 18.61
N MET A 186 -25.70 -5.29 19.05
CA MET A 186 -26.17 -4.93 20.39
C MET A 186 -27.58 -5.46 20.67
N TRP A 187 -28.48 -5.38 19.68
CA TRP A 187 -29.84 -5.90 19.79
C TRP A 187 -29.87 -7.41 20.05
N HIS A 188 -29.03 -8.19 19.37
CA HIS A 188 -28.93 -9.63 19.58
C HIS A 188 -28.35 -9.98 20.95
N VAL A 189 -27.44 -9.15 21.46
CA VAL A 189 -26.70 -9.36 22.70
C VAL A 189 -27.42 -8.77 23.92
N ARG A 190 -28.59 -8.14 23.75
CA ARG A 190 -29.34 -7.39 24.80
C ARG A 190 -29.62 -8.15 26.10
N LYS A 191 -29.58 -9.49 26.07
CA LYS A 191 -29.79 -10.36 27.25
C LYS A 191 -28.64 -10.25 28.25
N TYR A 192 -27.44 -9.86 27.81
CA TYR A 192 -26.26 -9.68 28.65
C TYR A 192 -26.16 -8.22 29.10
N GLN A 193 -26.33 -7.96 30.41
CA GLN A 193 -26.41 -6.60 30.96
C GLN A 193 -25.09 -5.82 30.83
N ASN A 194 -23.95 -6.50 30.96
CA ASN A 194 -22.62 -5.87 30.99
C ASN A 194 -22.00 -5.61 29.61
N THR A 195 -22.69 -5.91 28.52
CA THR A 195 -22.15 -5.79 27.15
C THR A 195 -22.79 -4.67 26.35
N LYS A 196 -23.88 -4.05 26.81
CA LYS A 196 -24.56 -2.97 26.07
C LYS A 196 -23.70 -1.72 25.92
N VAL A 197 -22.96 -1.36 26.98
CA VAL A 197 -22.13 -0.14 27.03
C VAL A 197 -21.07 -0.10 25.92
N PRO A 198 -20.20 -1.12 25.71
CA PRO A 198 -19.16 -1.02 24.68
C PRO A 198 -19.73 -0.97 23.26
N PHE A 199 -20.81 -1.71 22.97
CA PHE A 199 -21.47 -1.62 21.64
C PHE A 199 -22.11 -0.26 21.43
N LEU A 200 -22.76 0.31 22.44
CA LEU A 200 -23.35 1.64 22.35
C LEU A 200 -22.28 2.72 22.16
N LEU A 201 -21.14 2.63 22.85
CA LEU A 201 -20.03 3.58 22.70
C LEU A 201 -19.46 3.57 21.27
N ILE A 202 -19.21 2.39 20.69
CA ILE A 202 -18.71 2.27 19.32
C ILE A 202 -19.77 2.70 18.29
N ALA A 203 -21.04 2.33 18.50
CA ALA A 203 -22.12 2.78 17.62
C ALA A 203 -22.27 4.31 17.68
N ALA A 204 -22.29 4.90 18.87
CA ALA A 204 -22.37 6.34 19.07
C ALA A 204 -21.17 7.05 18.44
N SER A 205 -19.94 6.53 18.58
CA SER A 205 -18.77 7.15 17.95
C SER A 205 -18.88 7.14 16.42
N ASN A 206 -19.41 6.08 15.82
CA ASN A 206 -19.67 6.03 14.37
C ASN A 206 -20.74 7.05 13.94
N PHE A 207 -21.83 7.21 14.70
CA PHE A 207 -22.85 8.22 14.38
C PHE A 207 -22.34 9.65 14.58
N VAL A 208 -21.51 9.89 15.60
CA VAL A 208 -20.84 11.18 15.79
C VAL A 208 -19.90 11.46 14.61
N ALA A 209 -19.08 10.49 14.21
CA ALA A 209 -18.22 10.64 13.04
C ALA A 209 -19.03 10.92 11.77
N ALA A 210 -20.15 10.21 11.55
CA ALA A 210 -21.06 10.49 10.44
C ALA A 210 -21.60 11.92 10.46
N ALA A 211 -22.06 12.41 11.62
CA ALA A 211 -22.55 13.78 11.77
C ALA A 211 -21.44 14.82 11.52
N VAL A 212 -20.21 14.53 11.96
CA VAL A 212 -19.06 15.40 11.69
C VAL A 212 -18.72 15.39 10.20
N TYR A 213 -18.67 14.24 9.53
CA TYR A 213 -18.45 14.17 8.09
C TYR A 213 -19.51 14.94 7.31
N LEU A 214 -20.79 14.85 7.72
CA LEU A 214 -21.86 15.66 7.15
C LEU A 214 -21.62 17.17 7.37
N GLY A 215 -21.19 17.58 8.57
CA GLY A 215 -20.84 18.97 8.86
C GLY A 215 -19.65 19.47 8.01
N VAL A 216 -18.65 18.61 7.81
CA VAL A 216 -17.47 18.89 6.98
C VAL A 216 -17.88 19.11 5.51
N THR A 217 -18.89 18.39 5.00
CA THR A 217 -19.44 18.63 3.65
C THR A 217 -19.86 20.10 3.46
N PHE A 218 -20.50 20.70 4.46
CA PHE A 218 -20.94 22.10 4.39
C PHE A 218 -19.81 23.11 4.64
N ALA A 219 -18.66 22.67 5.16
CA ALA A 219 -17.49 23.52 5.43
C ALA A 219 -16.60 23.76 4.20
N PHE A 220 -16.79 23.00 3.12
CA PHE A 220 -16.09 23.23 1.85
C PHE A 220 -16.78 24.36 1.06
N GLY A 221 -16.14 25.52 1.04
CA GLY A 221 -16.51 26.68 0.21
C GLY A 221 -15.73 26.73 -1.09
N ASP A 222 -15.77 27.88 -1.77
CA ASP A 222 -15.11 28.08 -3.08
C ASP A 222 -13.60 28.40 -2.95
N LYS A 223 -13.05 28.38 -1.74
CA LYS A 223 -11.63 28.54 -1.45
C LYS A 223 -11.10 27.29 -0.74
N ASN A 224 -9.80 27.04 -0.91
CA ASN A 224 -9.07 26.00 -0.17
C ASN A 224 -9.37 26.09 1.33
N SER A 225 -10.02 25.05 1.85
CA SER A 225 -10.44 24.95 3.22
C SER A 225 -9.52 23.98 3.95
N THR A 226 -9.18 24.28 5.21
CA THR A 226 -8.47 23.31 6.06
C THR A 226 -9.37 22.15 6.49
N ALA A 227 -10.65 22.14 6.08
CA ALA A 227 -11.64 21.13 6.43
C ALA A 227 -11.25 19.70 6.03
N TYR A 228 -10.47 19.49 4.96
CA TYR A 228 -10.02 18.15 4.55
C TYR A 228 -9.18 17.45 5.63
N ARG A 229 -8.47 18.21 6.49
CA ARG A 229 -7.69 17.64 7.60
C ARG A 229 -8.59 16.87 8.58
N SER A 230 -9.87 17.19 8.63
CA SER A 230 -10.86 16.47 9.44
C SER A 230 -10.95 15.00 9.07
N PHE A 231 -10.72 14.63 7.81
CA PHE A 231 -10.76 13.22 7.38
C PHE A 231 -9.76 12.36 8.17
N TYR A 232 -8.55 12.87 8.36
CA TYR A 232 -7.48 12.17 9.07
C TYR A 232 -7.68 12.21 10.58
N VAL A 233 -8.08 13.36 11.13
CA VAL A 233 -8.31 13.51 12.58
C VAL A 233 -9.44 12.60 13.05
N ILE A 234 -10.54 12.53 12.30
CA ILE A 234 -11.67 11.65 12.61
C ILE A 234 -11.23 10.20 12.51
N ALA A 235 -10.55 9.81 11.43
CA ALA A 235 -10.08 8.42 11.26
C ALA A 235 -9.20 7.93 12.41
N ILE A 236 -8.26 8.76 12.89
CA ILE A 236 -7.41 8.45 14.04
C ILE A 236 -8.26 8.30 15.31
N PHE A 237 -9.20 9.23 15.54
CA PHE A 237 -10.07 9.19 16.72
C PHE A 237 -10.97 7.94 16.73
N GLU A 238 -11.49 7.53 15.57
CA GLU A 238 -12.32 6.34 15.44
C GLU A 238 -11.54 5.06 15.76
N ILE A 239 -10.30 4.95 15.26
CA ILE A 239 -9.44 3.80 15.56
C ILE A 239 -9.04 3.80 17.03
N ALA A 240 -8.66 4.95 17.59
CA ALA A 240 -8.33 5.08 19.00
C ALA A 240 -9.53 4.68 19.89
N THR A 241 -10.74 5.09 19.52
CA THR A 241 -11.97 4.70 20.22
C THR A 241 -12.19 3.18 20.14
N ASN A 242 -12.00 2.57 18.96
CA ASN A 242 -12.16 1.13 18.79
C ASN A 242 -11.15 0.35 19.67
N ILE A 243 -9.88 0.76 19.65
CA ILE A 243 -8.80 0.17 20.44
C ILE A 243 -9.06 0.33 21.95
N MET A 244 -9.46 1.52 22.39
CA MET A 244 -9.75 1.81 23.80
C MET A 244 -10.93 0.96 24.31
N VAL A 245 -12.02 0.87 23.54
CA VAL A 245 -13.16 0.03 23.91
C VAL A 245 -12.79 -1.46 23.89
N SER A 246 -12.06 -1.93 22.89
CA SER A 246 -11.62 -3.33 22.80
C SER A 246 -10.59 -3.74 23.86
N SER A 247 -9.83 -2.78 24.41
CA SER A 247 -8.90 -3.03 25.52
C SER A 247 -9.60 -3.13 26.87
N ASN A 248 -10.65 -2.33 27.08
CA ASN A 248 -11.32 -2.24 28.38
C ASN A 248 -12.44 -3.27 28.56
N TRP A 249 -13.10 -3.71 27.47
CA TRP A 249 -14.21 -4.66 27.54
C TRP A 249 -13.90 -6.01 26.86
N LYS A 250 -13.94 -7.09 27.66
CA LYS A 250 -13.70 -8.46 27.19
C LYS A 250 -14.69 -8.92 26.10
N ALA A 251 -15.90 -8.38 26.07
CA ALA A 251 -16.92 -8.73 25.08
C ALA A 251 -16.59 -8.28 23.65
N VAL A 252 -15.69 -7.30 23.48
CA VAL A 252 -15.32 -6.72 22.17
C VAL A 252 -13.82 -6.95 21.89
N THR A 253 -13.23 -7.96 22.52
CA THR A 253 -11.80 -8.27 22.39
C THR A 253 -11.47 -8.90 21.03
N PHE A 254 -10.31 -8.56 20.48
CA PHE A 254 -9.73 -9.20 19.28
C PHE A 254 -9.00 -10.51 19.58
N LYS A 255 -9.01 -10.98 20.84
CA LYS A 255 -8.32 -12.21 21.22
C LYS A 255 -8.99 -13.41 20.55
N GLY A 256 -8.25 -14.18 19.76
CA GLY A 256 -8.72 -15.39 19.09
C GLY A 256 -9.56 -15.12 17.83
N THR A 257 -9.29 -14.00 17.14
CA THR A 257 -9.88 -13.66 15.84
C THR A 257 -8.80 -13.70 14.75
N HIS A 258 -9.21 -13.84 13.48
CA HIS A 258 -8.33 -13.86 12.30
C HIS A 258 -7.79 -12.47 11.90
N LEU A 259 -7.66 -11.52 12.84
CA LEU A 259 -7.15 -10.16 12.55
C LEU A 259 -5.72 -10.17 11.98
N VAL A 260 -4.86 -11.05 12.52
CA VAL A 260 -3.47 -11.21 12.05
C VAL A 260 -3.46 -11.68 10.60
N GLN A 261 -4.36 -12.60 10.25
CA GLN A 261 -4.51 -13.09 8.89
C GLN A 261 -5.02 -11.98 7.96
N ARG A 262 -6.02 -11.18 8.36
CA ARG A 262 -6.54 -10.06 7.54
C ARG A 262 -5.47 -9.03 7.21
N MET A 263 -4.68 -8.62 8.20
CA MET A 263 -3.58 -7.66 7.98
C MET A 263 -2.50 -8.25 7.05
N SER A 264 -2.15 -9.52 7.24
CA SER A 264 -1.14 -10.19 6.41
C SER A 264 -1.63 -10.46 4.99
N LEU A 265 -2.91 -10.77 4.81
CA LEU A 265 -3.54 -10.90 3.49
C LEU A 265 -3.54 -9.55 2.76
N LEU A 266 -3.83 -8.45 3.46
CA LEU A 266 -3.72 -7.12 2.86
C LEU A 266 -2.28 -6.83 2.42
N THR A 267 -1.27 -7.20 3.23
CA THR A 267 0.15 -7.10 2.82
C THR A 267 0.42 -7.88 1.54
N LEU A 268 -0.09 -9.12 1.42
CA LEU A 268 0.07 -9.93 0.22
C LEU A 268 -0.59 -9.30 -1.01
N ILE A 269 -1.78 -8.72 -0.84
CA ILE A 269 -2.51 -8.03 -1.91
C ILE A 269 -1.73 -6.80 -2.38
N ILE A 270 -1.17 -6.01 -1.46
CA ILE A 270 -0.34 -4.84 -1.78
C ILE A 270 0.94 -5.26 -2.54
N LEU A 271 1.62 -6.32 -2.09
CA LEU A 271 2.78 -6.85 -2.83
C LEU A 271 2.38 -7.30 -4.24
N GLY A 272 1.21 -7.95 -4.38
CA GLY A 272 0.68 -8.39 -5.67
C GLY A 272 0.36 -7.23 -6.61
N GLU A 273 -0.21 -6.14 -6.08
CA GLU A 273 -0.46 -4.92 -6.84
C GLU A 273 0.82 -4.30 -7.37
N GLY A 274 1.83 -4.20 -6.53
CA GLY A 274 3.12 -3.70 -6.96
C GLY A 274 3.82 -4.56 -8.04
N VAL A 275 3.62 -5.89 -8.03
CA VAL A 275 4.04 -6.76 -9.15
C VAL A 275 3.28 -6.41 -10.43
N MET A 276 1.95 -6.20 -10.35
CA MET A 276 1.15 -5.82 -11.52
C MET A 276 1.65 -4.50 -12.12
N THR A 277 1.90 -3.48 -11.30
CA THR A 277 2.42 -2.18 -11.75
C THR A 277 3.81 -2.31 -12.38
N THR A 278 4.69 -3.12 -11.79
CA THR A 278 6.01 -3.40 -12.36
C THR A 278 5.90 -4.10 -13.73
N VAL A 279 5.01 -5.10 -13.85
CA VAL A 279 4.78 -5.80 -15.12
C VAL A 279 4.22 -4.86 -16.19
N GLN A 280 3.31 -3.95 -15.83
CA GLN A 280 2.80 -2.94 -16.77
C GLN A 280 3.92 -2.06 -17.33
N LYS A 281 4.81 -1.54 -16.46
CA LYS A 281 5.96 -0.75 -16.91
C LYS A 281 6.94 -1.57 -17.76
N ILE A 282 7.16 -2.85 -17.44
CA ILE A 282 7.96 -3.76 -18.28
C ILE A 282 7.31 -3.95 -19.66
N THR A 283 5.99 -4.13 -19.74
CA THR A 283 5.31 -4.28 -21.04
C THR A 283 5.49 -3.05 -21.91
N THR A 284 5.48 -1.84 -21.34
CA THR A 284 5.80 -0.60 -22.06
C THR A 284 7.22 -0.62 -22.65
N ILE A 285 8.19 -1.21 -21.95
CA ILE A 285 9.56 -1.35 -22.46
C ILE A 285 9.63 -2.30 -23.66
N VAL A 286 8.91 -3.42 -23.61
CA VAL A 286 8.99 -4.50 -24.61
C VAL A 286 8.44 -4.12 -25.99
N TYR A 287 7.54 -3.14 -26.07
CA TYR A 287 6.95 -2.73 -27.35
C TYR A 287 7.96 -2.10 -28.32
N ASN A 288 9.16 -1.73 -27.88
CA ASN A 288 10.16 -1.04 -28.70
C ASN A 288 11.24 -2.01 -29.25
N GLU A 289 11.68 -1.83 -30.50
CA GLU A 289 12.48 -2.80 -31.28
C GLU A 289 13.90 -3.08 -30.69
N HIS A 290 14.36 -2.25 -29.75
CA HIS A 290 15.65 -2.36 -29.04
C HIS A 290 15.49 -2.42 -27.49
N ALA A 291 14.44 -3.09 -27.02
CA ALA A 291 14.07 -3.14 -25.61
C ALA A 291 15.09 -3.83 -24.68
N TRP A 292 15.88 -4.79 -25.18
CA TRP A 292 16.57 -5.76 -24.32
C TRP A 292 18.10 -5.66 -24.36
N ASP A 293 18.66 -5.22 -23.23
CA ASP A 293 20.08 -5.23 -22.90
C ASP A 293 20.32 -5.91 -21.54
N GLY A 294 21.55 -6.38 -21.30
CA GLY A 294 21.93 -7.08 -20.07
C GLY A 294 21.63 -6.29 -18.79
N PRO A 295 21.99 -4.99 -18.71
CA PRO A 295 21.62 -4.11 -17.61
C PRO A 295 20.10 -4.01 -17.37
N THR A 296 19.27 -3.82 -18.41
CA THR A 296 17.80 -3.79 -18.25
C THR A 296 17.26 -5.09 -17.66
N ILE A 297 17.74 -6.25 -18.14
CA ILE A 297 17.37 -7.55 -17.57
C ILE A 297 17.77 -7.63 -16.09
N GLY A 298 18.97 -7.16 -15.73
CA GLY A 298 19.44 -7.10 -14.35
C GLY A 298 18.55 -6.26 -13.44
N THR A 299 18.13 -5.08 -13.91
CA THR A 299 17.23 -4.16 -13.20
C THR A 299 15.86 -4.80 -12.98
N ILE A 300 15.29 -5.48 -14.00
CA ILE A 300 14.01 -6.19 -13.89
C ILE A 300 14.11 -7.35 -12.88
N ILE A 301 15.17 -8.14 -12.94
CA ILE A 301 15.40 -9.23 -11.97
C ILE A 301 15.52 -8.66 -10.55
N ALA A 302 16.21 -7.53 -10.38
CA ALA A 302 16.34 -6.87 -9.09
C ALA A 302 14.98 -6.38 -8.56
N ALA A 303 14.16 -5.75 -9.41
CA ALA A 303 12.79 -5.31 -9.06
C ALA A 303 11.93 -6.45 -8.51
N ILE A 304 11.85 -7.57 -9.23
CA ILE A 304 11.09 -8.74 -8.81
C ILE A 304 11.71 -9.40 -7.56
N SER A 305 13.03 -9.42 -7.46
CA SER A 305 13.74 -9.95 -6.30
C SER A 305 13.44 -9.15 -5.02
N ILE A 306 13.34 -7.82 -5.10
CA ILE A 306 12.96 -6.98 -3.95
C ILE A 306 11.59 -7.40 -3.43
N VAL A 307 10.58 -7.49 -4.31
CA VAL A 307 9.22 -7.88 -3.91
C VAL A 307 9.19 -9.28 -3.30
N TYR A 308 9.90 -10.24 -3.89
CA TYR A 308 9.98 -11.60 -3.38
C TYR A 308 10.72 -11.69 -2.03
N LEU A 309 11.79 -10.93 -1.84
CA LEU A 309 12.52 -10.86 -0.57
C LEU A 309 11.67 -10.21 0.54
N LEU A 310 10.90 -9.16 0.22
CA LEU A 310 9.94 -8.56 1.15
C LEU A 310 8.85 -9.56 1.57
N TYR A 311 8.31 -10.33 0.62
CA TYR A 311 7.39 -11.43 0.89
C TYR A 311 7.99 -12.44 1.87
N MET A 312 9.19 -12.96 1.58
CA MET A 312 9.84 -13.95 2.45
C MET A 312 10.11 -13.38 3.85
N LEU A 313 10.71 -12.20 3.95
CA LEU A 313 11.04 -11.57 5.24
C LEU A 313 9.82 -11.33 6.12
N TYR A 314 8.68 -10.96 5.51
CA TYR A 314 7.43 -10.72 6.24
C TYR A 314 6.76 -12.03 6.66
N PHE A 315 6.51 -12.95 5.73
CA PHE A 315 5.73 -14.16 6.00
C PHE A 315 6.50 -15.20 6.84
N ASP A 316 7.81 -15.31 6.69
CA ASP A 316 8.63 -16.22 7.51
C ASP A 316 8.69 -15.82 8.99
N ALA A 317 8.31 -14.57 9.30
CA ALA A 317 8.33 -14.04 10.66
C ALA A 317 6.96 -14.09 11.36
N LEU A 318 5.89 -14.45 10.64
CA LEU A 318 4.55 -14.55 11.22
C LEU A 318 4.44 -15.81 12.09
N PRO A 319 3.98 -15.69 13.36
CA PRO A 319 3.83 -16.84 14.24
C PRO A 319 2.52 -17.61 14.00
N ASP A 320 2.57 -18.93 14.11
CA ASP A 320 1.37 -19.80 14.10
C ASP A 320 0.57 -19.76 15.42
N TYR A 321 1.05 -19.04 16.43
CA TYR A 321 0.40 -18.94 17.74
C TYR A 321 -0.17 -17.54 18.01
N HIS A 322 -1.21 -17.51 18.83
CA HIS A 322 -1.82 -16.26 19.28
C HIS A 322 -0.92 -15.53 20.28
N PHE A 323 -0.53 -14.30 19.95
CA PHE A 323 0.18 -13.41 20.88
C PHE A 323 -0.79 -12.45 21.60
N GLY A 324 -0.34 -11.83 22.70
CA GLY A 324 -1.22 -11.14 23.65
C GLY A 324 -2.10 -10.04 23.04
N SER A 325 -3.33 -9.89 23.53
CA SER A 325 -4.37 -9.00 22.93
C SER A 325 -3.93 -7.55 22.73
N ILE A 326 -3.20 -6.95 23.68
CA ILE A 326 -2.70 -5.57 23.56
C ILE A 326 -1.62 -5.48 22.48
N ARG A 327 -0.70 -6.44 22.44
CA ARG A 327 0.35 -6.50 21.40
C ARG A 327 -0.24 -6.70 20.01
N GLN A 328 -1.28 -7.52 19.88
CA GLN A 328 -2.02 -7.72 18.64
C GLN A 328 -2.66 -6.43 18.14
N GLN A 329 -3.20 -5.58 19.03
CA GLN A 329 -3.77 -4.29 18.65
C GLN A 329 -2.69 -3.29 18.21
N PHE A 330 -1.58 -3.18 18.93
CA PHE A 330 -0.44 -2.35 18.51
C PHE A 330 0.17 -2.82 17.19
N TRP A 331 0.30 -4.14 17.01
CA TRP A 331 0.75 -4.75 15.77
C TRP A 331 -0.20 -4.38 14.62
N ALA A 332 -1.51 -4.51 14.80
CA ALA A 332 -2.51 -4.12 13.80
C ALA A 332 -2.49 -2.61 13.49
N PHE A 333 -2.24 -1.75 14.48
CA PHE A 333 -2.10 -0.31 14.26
C PHE A 333 -0.83 0.04 13.47
N LEU A 334 0.30 -0.59 13.78
CA LEU A 334 1.57 -0.39 13.07
C LEU A 334 1.56 -0.92 11.64
N HIS A 335 0.57 -1.74 11.26
CA HIS A 335 0.37 -2.10 9.85
C HIS A 335 -0.02 -0.92 8.98
N PHE A 336 -0.61 0.15 9.54
CA PHE A 336 -0.92 1.35 8.76
C PHE A 336 0.35 2.00 8.18
N PRO A 337 1.32 2.47 8.98
CA PRO A 337 2.54 3.05 8.43
C PRO A 337 3.35 2.02 7.64
N PHE A 338 3.34 0.75 8.03
CA PHE A 338 4.02 -0.30 7.28
C PHE A 338 3.46 -0.44 5.86
N HIS A 339 2.14 -0.56 5.71
CA HIS A 339 1.52 -0.65 4.39
C HIS A 339 1.70 0.63 3.58
N LEU A 340 1.65 1.80 4.20
CA LEU A 340 1.90 3.08 3.50
C LEU A 340 3.29 3.09 2.86
N PHE A 341 4.34 2.78 3.62
CA PHE A 341 5.70 2.75 3.08
C PHE A 341 5.93 1.56 2.13
N LEU A 342 5.25 0.43 2.36
CA LEU A 342 5.33 -0.71 1.45
C LEU A 342 4.77 -0.37 0.07
N VAL A 343 3.61 0.29 0.01
CA VAL A 343 3.02 0.74 -1.26
C VAL A 343 3.95 1.72 -1.97
N LEU A 344 4.43 2.75 -1.27
CA LEU A 344 5.37 3.72 -1.85
C LEU A 344 6.67 3.06 -2.34
N LEU A 345 7.15 2.04 -1.63
CA LEU A 345 8.30 1.26 -2.04
C LEU A 345 8.04 0.56 -3.38
N VAL A 346 6.93 -0.18 -3.51
CA VAL A 346 6.71 -0.93 -4.76
C VAL A 346 6.36 -0.02 -5.94
N GLU A 347 5.68 1.10 -5.70
CA GLU A 347 5.53 2.16 -6.72
C GLU A 347 6.89 2.71 -7.16
N GLY A 348 7.78 3.00 -6.22
CA GLY A 348 9.14 3.45 -6.53
C GLY A 348 9.95 2.41 -7.31
N ILE A 349 9.78 1.11 -7.04
CA ILE A 349 10.41 0.04 -7.83
C ILE A 349 9.97 0.13 -9.31
N ALA A 350 8.66 0.24 -9.56
CA ALA A 350 8.12 0.31 -10.90
C ALA A 350 8.60 1.56 -11.66
N GLN A 351 8.65 2.71 -10.98
CA GLN A 351 9.17 3.96 -11.56
C GLN A 351 10.67 3.88 -11.87
N PHE A 352 11.47 3.19 -11.05
CA PHE A 352 12.90 3.03 -11.33
C PHE A 352 13.19 2.09 -12.50
N VAL A 353 12.37 1.06 -12.71
CA VAL A 353 12.51 0.18 -13.88
C VAL A 353 12.34 0.98 -15.17
N ILE A 354 11.32 1.86 -15.24
CA ILE A 354 11.10 2.69 -16.43
C ILE A 354 12.16 3.79 -16.56
N TRP A 355 12.56 4.43 -15.45
CA TRP A 355 13.61 5.44 -15.42
C TRP A 355 14.94 4.94 -15.94
N PHE A 356 15.36 3.75 -15.52
CA PHE A 356 16.60 3.14 -16.00
C PHE A 356 16.59 2.99 -17.53
N LYS A 357 15.51 2.45 -18.10
CA LYS A 357 15.40 2.28 -19.55
C LYS A 357 15.42 3.61 -20.27
N MET A 358 14.69 4.61 -19.77
CA MET A 358 14.68 5.95 -20.34
C MET A 358 16.09 6.57 -20.41
N ASN A 359 16.89 6.43 -19.35
CA ASN A 359 18.26 6.96 -19.32
C ASN A 359 19.22 6.16 -20.20
N GLU A 360 19.04 4.85 -20.32
CA GLU A 360 19.83 4.02 -21.23
C GLU A 360 19.60 4.44 -22.68
N VAL A 361 18.33 4.66 -23.07
CA VAL A 361 18.00 5.23 -24.39
C VAL A 361 18.56 6.64 -24.55
N ALA A 362 18.40 7.53 -23.58
CA ALA A 362 18.93 8.90 -23.63
C ALA A 362 20.47 8.92 -23.76
N THR A 363 21.16 8.04 -23.04
CA THR A 363 22.63 7.91 -23.13
C THR A 363 23.05 7.38 -24.49
N SER A 364 22.27 6.46 -25.09
CA SER A 364 22.55 6.00 -26.45
C SER A 364 22.51 7.15 -27.47
N LEU A 365 21.64 8.15 -27.27
CA LEU A 365 21.61 9.35 -28.10
C LEU A 365 22.90 10.15 -28.03
N LEU A 366 23.43 10.33 -26.82
CA LEU A 366 24.68 11.04 -26.62
C LEU A 366 25.85 10.32 -27.31
N VAL A 367 25.84 8.98 -27.34
CA VAL A 367 26.83 8.20 -28.09
C VAL A 367 26.70 8.41 -29.60
N PHE A 368 25.48 8.58 -30.13
CA PHE A 368 25.30 8.89 -31.55
C PHE A 368 25.86 10.28 -31.94
N LEU A 369 26.07 11.19 -31.00
CA LEU A 369 26.72 12.48 -31.27
C LEU A 369 28.23 12.35 -31.49
N ASP A 370 28.83 11.24 -31.08
CA ASP A 370 30.24 10.93 -31.33
C ASP A 370 30.49 10.30 -32.70
N ILE A 371 29.47 10.19 -33.57
CA ILE A 371 29.69 9.71 -34.94
C ILE A 371 30.60 10.67 -35.72
N PRO A 372 31.54 10.15 -36.54
CA PRO A 372 32.50 10.97 -37.26
C PRO A 372 31.85 12.05 -38.13
N GLU A 373 30.68 11.79 -38.70
CA GLU A 373 29.95 12.75 -39.53
C GLU A 373 29.47 13.99 -38.75
N ILE A 374 29.06 13.81 -37.48
CA ILE A 374 28.66 14.92 -36.61
C ILE A 374 29.88 15.69 -36.11
N GLN A 375 30.95 14.98 -35.71
CA GLN A 375 32.20 15.61 -35.29
C GLN A 375 32.85 16.40 -36.44
N ASP A 376 32.92 15.83 -37.65
CA ASP A 376 33.46 16.51 -38.84
C ASP A 376 32.59 17.72 -39.23
N GLY A 377 31.26 17.61 -39.13
CA GLY A 377 30.35 18.75 -39.34
C GLY A 377 30.60 19.92 -38.38
N LEU A 378 30.87 19.62 -37.10
CA LEU A 378 31.20 20.62 -36.07
C LEU A 378 32.61 21.22 -36.25
N GLU A 379 33.59 20.43 -36.69
CA GLU A 379 34.97 20.89 -36.90
C GLU A 379 35.12 21.71 -38.18
N THR A 380 34.43 21.31 -39.26
CA THR A 380 34.50 21.95 -40.58
C THR A 380 33.54 23.13 -40.75
N ASN A 381 32.69 23.41 -39.76
CA ASN A 381 31.60 24.39 -39.81
C ASN A 381 30.61 24.14 -40.97
N ASN A 382 30.39 22.87 -41.32
CA ASN A 382 29.46 22.48 -42.37
C ASN A 382 28.09 22.16 -41.78
N TRP A 383 27.36 23.22 -41.41
CA TRP A 383 26.09 23.11 -40.67
C TRP A 383 24.98 22.38 -41.43
N GLY A 384 24.98 22.46 -42.77
CA GLY A 384 24.03 21.73 -43.61
C GLY A 384 24.22 20.21 -43.53
N ALA A 385 25.47 19.74 -43.58
CA ALA A 385 25.79 18.32 -43.43
C ALA A 385 25.51 17.85 -41.99
N LEU A 386 25.87 18.67 -41.00
CA LEU A 386 25.59 18.42 -39.58
C LEU A 386 24.09 18.24 -39.33
N ALA A 387 23.25 19.16 -39.81
CA ALA A 387 21.80 19.09 -39.64
C ALA A 387 21.19 17.85 -40.33
N SER A 388 21.71 17.44 -41.48
CA SER A 388 21.26 16.19 -42.14
C SER A 388 21.61 14.96 -41.31
N ALA A 389 22.84 14.86 -40.80
CA ALA A 389 23.29 13.73 -39.98
C ALA A 389 22.49 13.62 -38.67
N ILE A 390 22.18 14.76 -38.03
CA ILE A 390 21.33 14.80 -36.85
C ILE A 390 19.90 14.40 -37.20
N ASN A 391 19.34 14.91 -38.30
CA ASN A 391 18.00 14.54 -38.73
C ASN A 391 17.88 13.03 -38.97
N ASP A 392 18.85 12.41 -39.66
CA ASP A 392 18.85 10.96 -39.87
C ASP A 392 18.92 10.18 -38.55
N THR A 393 19.69 10.67 -37.58
CA THR A 393 19.79 10.09 -36.24
C THR A 393 18.46 10.21 -35.48
N VAL A 394 17.86 11.40 -35.47
CA VAL A 394 16.57 11.67 -34.80
C VAL A 394 15.45 10.83 -35.39
N GLN A 395 15.39 10.69 -36.72
CA GLN A 395 14.37 9.86 -37.37
C GLN A 395 14.51 8.39 -36.98
N GLN A 396 15.74 7.84 -36.93
CA GLN A 396 15.96 6.46 -36.47
C GLN A 396 15.49 6.23 -35.03
N ILE A 397 15.68 7.21 -34.16
CA ILE A 397 15.20 7.16 -32.77
C ILE A 397 13.68 7.20 -32.75
N PHE A 398 13.05 8.06 -33.55
CA PHE A 398 11.60 8.22 -33.60
C PHE A 398 10.88 7.05 -34.26
N ASP A 399 11.54 6.32 -35.16
CA ASP A 399 11.06 5.04 -35.68
C ASP A 399 10.93 4.00 -34.54
N SER A 400 11.86 4.03 -33.58
CA SER A 400 11.86 3.13 -32.41
C SER A 400 11.06 3.65 -31.22
N TYR A 401 10.96 4.98 -31.07
CA TYR A 401 10.39 5.70 -29.94
C TYR A 401 9.60 6.92 -30.44
N PRO A 402 8.40 6.72 -31.00
CA PRO A 402 7.64 7.81 -31.59
C PRO A 402 7.21 8.84 -30.52
N PRO A 403 7.39 10.15 -30.78
CA PRO A 403 6.90 11.22 -29.93
C PRO A 403 5.39 11.14 -29.71
N THR A 404 4.96 11.39 -28.48
CA THR A 404 3.53 11.48 -28.12
C THR A 404 2.92 12.84 -28.44
N ASP A 405 3.69 13.94 -28.37
CA ASP A 405 3.23 15.28 -28.72
C ASP A 405 3.62 15.64 -30.17
N PHE A 406 2.64 16.14 -30.92
CA PHE A 406 2.82 16.63 -32.30
C PHE A 406 3.76 17.83 -32.37
N ASN A 407 3.76 18.70 -31.34
CA ASN A 407 4.63 19.88 -31.30
C ASN A 407 6.12 19.51 -31.29
N THR A 408 6.48 18.30 -30.84
CA THR A 408 7.86 17.79 -30.85
C THR A 408 8.46 17.79 -32.26
N TYR A 409 7.69 17.36 -33.27
CA TYR A 409 8.15 17.36 -34.65
C TYR A 409 8.37 18.78 -35.18
N GLU A 410 7.53 19.73 -34.78
CA GLU A 410 7.67 21.14 -35.16
C GLU A 410 8.89 21.79 -34.49
N MET A 411 9.10 21.53 -33.19
CA MET A 411 10.27 21.98 -32.43
C MET A 411 11.58 21.49 -33.06
N ILE A 412 11.65 20.21 -33.42
CA ILE A 412 12.85 19.60 -34.02
C ILE A 412 13.12 20.17 -35.40
N ASN A 413 12.11 20.28 -36.26
CA ASN A 413 12.28 20.86 -37.59
C ASN A 413 12.73 22.33 -37.53
N SER A 414 12.18 23.10 -36.58
CA SER A 414 12.61 24.48 -36.31
C SER A 414 14.08 24.53 -35.85
N SER A 415 14.48 23.64 -34.95
CA SER A 415 15.84 23.55 -34.43
C SER A 415 16.85 23.12 -35.51
N LEU A 416 16.48 22.15 -36.37
CA LEU A 416 17.27 21.72 -37.52
C LEU A 416 17.46 22.86 -38.53
N THR A 417 16.42 23.65 -38.78
CA THR A 417 16.51 24.82 -39.67
C THR A 417 17.44 25.89 -39.07
N THR A 418 17.29 26.17 -37.78
CA THR A 418 18.16 27.11 -37.05
C THR A 418 19.62 26.64 -37.04
N LEU A 419 19.85 25.33 -36.96
CA LEU A 419 21.19 24.76 -37.05
C LEU A 419 21.79 24.97 -38.44
N GLN A 420 21.03 24.74 -39.51
CA GLN A 420 21.48 25.00 -40.90
C GLN A 420 21.86 26.47 -41.14
N GLU A 421 21.12 27.40 -40.53
CA GLU A 421 21.31 28.84 -40.67
C GLU A 421 22.35 29.41 -39.68
N SER A 422 22.98 28.58 -38.85
CA SER A 422 23.93 29.02 -37.83
C SER A 422 25.13 29.74 -38.45
N THR A 423 25.52 30.86 -37.83
CA THR A 423 26.62 31.70 -38.33
C THR A 423 27.91 31.54 -37.54
N THR A 424 27.81 30.98 -36.33
CA THR A 424 28.93 30.76 -35.43
C THR A 424 28.89 29.36 -34.85
N LYS A 425 30.06 28.82 -34.51
CA LYS A 425 30.18 27.51 -33.86
C LYS A 425 29.41 27.45 -32.54
N GLN A 426 29.49 28.51 -31.72
CA GLN A 426 28.77 28.59 -30.45
C GLN A 426 27.25 28.47 -30.64
N GLN A 427 26.69 29.18 -31.64
CA GLN A 427 25.26 29.11 -31.94
C GLN A 427 24.83 27.70 -32.39
N ALA A 428 25.67 27.03 -33.18
CA ALA A 428 25.42 25.65 -33.60
C ALA A 428 25.49 24.67 -32.42
N GLU A 429 26.47 24.82 -31.52
CA GLU A 429 26.61 24.01 -30.31
C GLU A 429 25.41 24.21 -29.35
N ASP A 430 24.97 25.45 -29.13
CA ASP A 430 23.81 25.76 -28.28
C ASP A 430 22.51 25.19 -28.88
N THR A 431 22.32 25.32 -30.20
CA THR A 431 21.13 24.78 -30.90
C THR A 431 21.13 23.25 -30.89
N LEU A 432 22.31 22.63 -31.01
CA LEU A 432 22.47 21.19 -30.92
C LEU A 432 22.08 20.66 -29.55
N LEU A 433 22.54 21.32 -28.47
CA LEU A 433 22.19 20.95 -27.09
C LEU A 433 20.68 21.05 -26.86
N GLU A 434 20.04 22.13 -27.33
CA GLU A 434 18.60 22.32 -27.21
C GLU A 434 17.81 21.23 -27.94
N LEU A 435 18.25 20.85 -29.15
CA LEU A 435 17.66 19.75 -29.91
C LEU A 435 17.79 18.41 -29.17
N ILE A 436 18.95 18.12 -28.60
CA ILE A 436 19.19 16.89 -27.84
C ILE A 436 18.27 16.85 -26.61
N TYR A 437 18.16 17.94 -25.86
CA TYR A 437 17.26 18.01 -24.72
C TYR A 437 15.80 17.80 -25.13
N GLY A 438 15.37 18.36 -26.25
CA GLY A 438 14.01 18.18 -26.77
C GLY A 438 13.71 16.72 -27.16
N VAL A 439 14.69 16.05 -27.79
CA VAL A 439 14.56 14.63 -28.15
C VAL A 439 14.54 13.74 -26.90
N ILE A 440 15.39 14.00 -25.90
CA ILE A 440 15.39 13.27 -24.63
C ILE A 440 14.07 13.46 -23.89
N HIS A 441 13.58 14.70 -23.80
CA HIS A 441 12.29 15.01 -23.18
C HIS A 441 11.14 14.26 -23.86
N SER A 442 11.11 14.26 -25.20
CA SER A 442 10.14 13.49 -25.97
C SER A 442 10.16 12.00 -25.64
N ILE A 443 11.35 11.40 -25.48
CA ILE A 443 11.47 9.98 -25.10
C ILE A 443 10.87 9.75 -23.72
N TYR A 444 11.14 10.64 -22.77
CA TYR A 444 10.60 10.53 -21.41
C TYR A 444 9.06 10.60 -21.43
N GLN A 445 8.48 11.50 -22.23
CA GLN A 445 7.04 11.57 -22.45
C GLN A 445 6.48 10.29 -23.09
N THR A 446 7.15 9.71 -24.09
CA THR A 446 6.72 8.44 -24.74
C THR A 446 6.61 7.29 -23.74
N TYR A 447 7.45 7.28 -22.70
CA TYR A 447 7.41 6.30 -21.62
C TYR A 447 6.42 6.65 -20.49
N GLY A 448 5.65 7.73 -20.64
CA GLY A 448 4.63 8.19 -19.71
C GLY A 448 5.17 9.05 -18.56
N PHE A 449 6.46 9.41 -18.58
CA PHE A 449 7.09 10.21 -17.54
C PHE A 449 6.97 11.70 -17.88
N ALA A 450 5.80 12.28 -17.62
CA ALA A 450 5.59 13.71 -17.80
C ALA A 450 5.79 14.46 -16.47
N ALA A 451 6.68 15.45 -16.45
CA ALA A 451 6.70 16.45 -15.40
C ALA A 451 5.32 17.16 -15.30
N PRO A 452 4.92 17.65 -14.11
CA PRO A 452 3.67 18.38 -13.96
C PRO A 452 3.61 19.56 -14.92
N GLU A 453 2.48 19.75 -15.61
CA GLU A 453 2.27 20.91 -16.47
C GLU A 453 2.57 22.20 -15.68
N SER A 454 3.51 23.02 -16.18
CA SER A 454 3.76 24.32 -15.58
C SER A 454 2.50 25.16 -15.72
N ASN A 455 2.05 25.80 -14.63
CA ASN A 455 0.85 26.63 -14.65
C ASN A 455 0.88 27.59 -15.84
N ALA A 456 -0.18 27.60 -16.64
CA ALA A 456 -0.38 28.28 -17.92
C ALA A 456 -0.21 29.83 -17.93
N GLY A 457 0.89 30.35 -17.39
CA GLY A 457 1.11 31.78 -17.15
C GLY A 457 2.55 32.28 -17.24
N SER A 458 3.54 31.46 -17.59
CA SER A 458 4.92 31.94 -17.74
C SER A 458 5.65 31.21 -18.85
N THR A 459 6.11 31.97 -19.86
CA THR A 459 7.20 31.65 -20.82
C THR A 459 7.13 30.30 -21.53
N THR A 460 7.26 30.29 -22.86
CA THR A 460 7.66 29.08 -23.60
C THR A 460 8.89 28.49 -22.92
N LEU A 461 8.74 27.33 -22.27
CA LEU A 461 9.84 26.65 -21.60
C LEU A 461 10.84 26.21 -22.68
N THR A 462 12.13 26.35 -22.36
CA THR A 462 13.17 25.75 -23.21
C THR A 462 13.19 24.24 -22.99
N ALA A 463 13.70 23.49 -23.95
CA ALA A 463 13.85 22.04 -23.79
C ALA A 463 14.78 21.70 -22.60
N ALA A 464 15.75 22.56 -22.31
CA ALA A 464 16.58 22.47 -21.12
C ALA A 464 15.77 22.60 -19.81
N ASP A 465 14.82 23.54 -19.74
CA ASP A 465 13.96 23.72 -18.56
C ASP A 465 13.03 22.52 -18.34
N GLU A 466 12.48 21.97 -19.43
CA GLU A 466 11.63 20.78 -19.41
C GLU A 466 12.40 19.55 -18.90
N LEU A 467 13.59 19.30 -19.44
CA LEU A 467 14.44 18.21 -19.00
C LEU A 467 14.88 18.36 -17.54
N GLN A 468 15.17 19.59 -17.09
CA GLN A 468 15.48 19.87 -15.69
C GLN A 468 14.31 19.55 -14.76
N ASN A 469 13.06 19.79 -15.21
CA ASN A 469 11.88 19.40 -14.46
C ASN A 469 11.76 17.87 -14.35
N ASP A 470 12.02 17.12 -15.42
CA ASP A 470 12.04 15.65 -15.38
C ASP A 470 13.07 15.11 -14.38
N TYR A 471 14.26 15.71 -14.32
CA TYR A 471 15.27 15.36 -13.31
C TYR A 471 14.81 15.67 -11.88
N ASN A 472 14.09 16.77 -11.67
CA ASN A 472 13.52 17.11 -10.36
C ASN A 472 12.48 16.08 -9.90
N VAL A 473 11.68 15.57 -10.84
CA VAL A 473 10.74 14.47 -10.57
C VAL A 473 11.49 13.26 -10.04
N ILE A 474 12.54 12.82 -10.73
CA ILE A 474 13.33 11.67 -10.26
C ILE A 474 14.02 11.92 -8.94
N GLY A 475 14.46 13.15 -8.67
CA GLY A 475 14.99 13.49 -7.37
C GLY A 475 13.98 13.24 -6.25
N LEU A 476 12.70 13.53 -6.47
CA LEU A 476 11.63 13.17 -5.56
C LEU A 476 11.48 11.64 -5.44
N VAL A 477 11.47 10.92 -6.57
CA VAL A 477 11.35 9.45 -6.62
C VAL A 477 12.46 8.77 -5.84
N PHE A 478 13.69 9.20 -6.05
CA PHE A 478 14.89 8.75 -5.35
C PHE A 478 14.77 8.93 -3.85
N VAL A 479 14.37 10.12 -3.40
CA VAL A 479 14.23 10.39 -1.97
C VAL A 479 13.14 9.53 -1.34
N TYR A 480 11.93 9.50 -1.91
CA TYR A 480 10.84 8.74 -1.28
C TYR A 480 11.09 7.23 -1.36
N PHE A 481 11.68 6.71 -2.43
CA PHE A 481 11.95 5.28 -2.59
C PHE A 481 12.90 4.75 -1.52
N PHE A 482 14.06 5.40 -1.33
CA PHE A 482 15.04 4.96 -0.33
C PHE A 482 14.50 5.11 1.10
N VAL A 483 13.77 6.20 1.38
CA VAL A 483 13.09 6.39 2.67
C VAL A 483 12.03 5.31 2.90
N ALA A 484 11.19 5.02 1.90
CA ALA A 484 10.16 3.99 1.98
C ALA A 484 10.76 2.58 2.14
N ALA A 485 11.83 2.26 1.41
CA ALA A 485 12.56 1.00 1.52
C ALA A 485 13.11 0.78 2.94
N GLY A 486 13.80 1.79 3.48
CA GLY A 486 14.38 1.73 4.81
C GLY A 486 13.33 1.66 5.93
N LEU A 487 12.28 2.49 5.85
CA LEU A 487 11.19 2.50 6.83
C LEU A 487 10.35 1.22 6.79
N THR A 488 10.10 0.65 5.60
CA THR A 488 9.43 -0.65 5.46
C THR A 488 10.21 -1.73 6.21
N LEU A 489 11.53 -1.77 6.06
CA LEU A 489 12.40 -2.73 6.75
C LEU A 489 12.41 -2.51 8.28
N MET A 490 12.55 -1.26 8.73
CA MET A 490 12.52 -0.92 10.15
C MET A 490 11.19 -1.28 10.80
N LEU A 491 10.07 -0.95 10.16
CA LEU A 491 8.72 -1.27 10.65
C LEU A 491 8.48 -2.78 10.65
N MET A 492 8.93 -3.51 9.63
CA MET A 492 8.90 -4.97 9.61
C MET A 492 9.68 -5.55 10.80
N GLY A 493 10.84 -4.98 11.13
CA GLY A 493 11.61 -5.33 12.33
C GLY A 493 10.82 -5.12 13.63
N VAL A 494 10.08 -4.02 13.75
CA VAL A 494 9.18 -3.74 14.90
C VAL A 494 8.02 -4.73 14.94
N LEU A 495 7.37 -5.00 13.81
CA LEU A 495 6.26 -5.97 13.73
C LEU A 495 6.73 -7.36 14.16
N ASN A 496 7.92 -7.79 13.72
CA ASN A 496 8.53 -9.06 14.09
C ASN A 496 8.91 -9.11 15.59
N LEU A 497 9.36 -8.00 16.17
CA LEU A 497 9.60 -7.91 17.61
C LEU A 497 8.29 -8.08 18.41
N LEU A 498 7.19 -7.51 17.90
CA LEU A 498 5.86 -7.58 18.51
C LEU A 498 5.18 -8.95 18.36
N THR A 499 5.67 -9.85 17.52
CA THR A 499 5.16 -11.22 17.41
C THR A 499 5.84 -12.20 18.37
N LEU A 500 7.06 -11.93 18.85
CA LEU A 500 7.86 -12.84 19.69
C LEU A 500 7.15 -13.41 20.95
N PRO A 501 7.48 -14.64 21.39
CA PRO A 501 6.90 -15.20 22.61
C PRO A 501 7.22 -14.37 23.86
N ARG A 502 6.35 -14.42 24.88
CA ARG A 502 6.62 -13.72 26.17
C ARG A 502 7.90 -14.21 26.86
N SER A 503 8.31 -15.45 26.64
CA SER A 503 9.55 -16.01 27.17
C SER A 503 10.79 -15.26 26.69
N CYS A 504 10.79 -14.72 25.46
CA CYS A 504 11.87 -13.90 24.94
C CYS A 504 12.01 -12.56 25.69
N PHE A 505 10.92 -12.05 26.28
CA PHE A 505 10.91 -10.83 27.08
C PHE A 505 11.23 -11.07 28.57
N SER A 506 11.56 -12.29 28.97
CA SER A 506 12.07 -12.59 30.32
C SER A 506 13.49 -12.00 30.52
N LYS A 507 13.91 -11.80 31.78
CA LYS A 507 15.28 -11.31 32.11
C LYS A 507 16.38 -12.13 31.42
N GLN A 508 16.15 -13.43 31.19
CA GLN A 508 17.08 -14.33 30.53
C GLN A 508 17.04 -14.20 28.99
N GLY A 509 15.85 -14.01 28.40
CA GLY A 509 15.69 -13.76 26.96
C GLY A 509 16.23 -12.41 26.52
N LEU A 510 15.99 -11.35 27.31
CA LEU A 510 16.56 -10.01 27.07
C LEU A 510 18.08 -9.99 27.09
N ARG A 511 18.71 -10.90 27.85
CA ARG A 511 20.17 -11.03 27.93
C ARG A 511 20.77 -11.82 26.77
N SER A 512 19.97 -12.37 25.86
CA SER A 512 20.48 -13.08 24.69
C SER A 512 20.95 -12.08 23.62
N PRO A 513 22.27 -12.00 23.32
CA PRO A 513 22.77 -11.04 22.33
C PRO A 513 22.28 -11.37 20.91
N GLY A 514 22.02 -12.64 20.61
CA GLY A 514 21.56 -13.08 19.28
C GLY A 514 20.16 -12.56 18.91
N LEU A 515 19.25 -12.39 19.88
CA LEU A 515 17.91 -11.84 19.62
C LEU A 515 17.99 -10.38 19.18
N TRP A 516 18.73 -9.58 19.94
CA TRP A 516 18.92 -8.15 19.65
C TRP A 516 19.76 -7.93 18.40
N ALA A 517 20.75 -8.79 18.12
CA ALA A 517 21.51 -8.73 16.87
C ALA A 517 20.61 -9.00 15.66
N ARG A 518 19.77 -10.05 15.70
CA ARG A 518 18.84 -10.38 14.61
C ARG A 518 17.86 -9.24 14.30
N HIS A 519 17.22 -8.67 15.32
CA HIS A 519 16.29 -7.55 15.11
C HIS A 519 17.01 -6.23 14.84
N GLY A 520 18.18 -6.00 15.44
CA GLY A 520 19.00 -4.81 15.23
C GLY A 520 19.44 -4.65 13.77
N ILE A 521 19.66 -5.75 13.05
CA ILE A 521 20.03 -5.73 11.63
C ILE A 521 18.95 -5.12 10.74
N PHE A 522 17.65 -5.34 11.03
CA PHE A 522 16.56 -4.66 10.32
C PHE A 522 16.68 -3.14 10.45
N PHE A 523 17.04 -2.64 11.63
CA PHE A 523 17.19 -1.21 11.87
C PHE A 523 18.47 -0.64 11.27
N VAL A 524 19.60 -1.34 11.40
CA VAL A 524 20.89 -0.87 10.86
C VAL A 524 20.85 -0.84 9.34
N VAL A 525 20.42 -1.93 8.70
CA VAL A 525 20.31 -1.98 7.23
C VAL A 525 19.21 -1.05 6.74
N GLY A 526 18.08 -0.98 7.43
CA GLY A 526 16.97 -0.09 7.07
C GLY A 526 17.38 1.39 7.14
N ALA A 527 18.10 1.80 8.19
CA ALA A 527 18.64 3.14 8.32
C ALA A 527 19.72 3.43 7.28
N ALA A 528 20.56 2.45 6.92
CA ALA A 528 21.56 2.60 5.86
C ALA A 528 20.90 2.82 4.49
N ILE A 529 19.86 2.05 4.15
CA ILE A 529 19.08 2.21 2.91
C ILE A 529 18.38 3.56 2.90
N ALA A 530 17.70 3.94 3.99
CA ALA A 530 17.06 5.27 4.08
C ALA A 530 18.08 6.42 3.98
N GLY A 531 19.29 6.22 4.50
CA GLY A 531 20.38 7.19 4.43
C GLY A 531 20.85 7.49 3.00
N LEU A 532 20.66 6.57 2.04
CA LEU A 532 20.99 6.79 0.64
C LEU A 532 20.19 7.95 0.03
N ALA A 533 18.99 8.24 0.55
CA ALA A 533 18.20 9.40 0.13
C ALA A 533 18.95 10.73 0.32
N GLY A 534 19.89 10.80 1.29
CA GLY A 534 20.71 11.98 1.54
C GLY A 534 21.75 12.28 0.45
N LEU A 535 22.00 11.33 -0.46
CA LEU A 535 22.97 11.49 -1.55
C LEU A 535 22.44 12.33 -2.72
N ILE A 536 21.14 12.68 -2.74
CA ILE A 536 20.47 13.26 -3.91
C ILE A 536 21.14 14.53 -4.46
N ASN A 537 21.70 15.37 -3.60
CA ASN A 537 22.34 16.63 -4.01
C ASN A 537 23.82 16.46 -4.38
N GLY A 538 24.37 15.24 -4.28
CA GLY A 538 25.76 14.94 -4.58
C GLY A 538 25.88 14.21 -5.92
N GLU A 539 27.07 14.31 -6.52
CA GLU A 539 27.43 13.58 -7.75
C GLU A 539 27.22 12.07 -7.59
N ALA A 540 27.48 11.52 -6.40
CA ALA A 540 27.22 10.11 -6.09
C ALA A 540 25.73 9.72 -6.19
N GLY A 541 24.81 10.63 -5.82
CA GLY A 541 23.37 10.37 -5.93
C GLY A 541 22.89 10.40 -7.37
N TYR A 542 23.37 11.37 -8.16
CA TYR A 542 23.11 11.41 -9.60
C TYR A 542 23.67 10.17 -10.31
N ASN A 543 24.92 9.80 -10.05
CA ASN A 543 25.53 8.62 -10.64
C ASN A 543 24.78 7.34 -10.24
N LEU A 544 24.25 7.26 -9.03
CA LEU A 544 23.43 6.12 -8.60
C LEU A 544 22.05 6.12 -9.28
N SER A 545 21.41 7.28 -9.48
CA SER A 545 20.07 7.38 -10.08
C SER A 545 20.03 6.90 -11.52
N ILE A 546 21.11 7.08 -12.27
CA ILE A 546 21.26 6.59 -13.66
C ILE A 546 21.90 5.20 -13.74
N SER A 547 22.42 4.66 -12.63
CA SER A 547 23.16 3.40 -12.62
C SER A 547 22.22 2.18 -12.60
N PRO A 548 22.59 1.06 -13.25
CA PRO A 548 21.89 -0.21 -13.09
C PRO A 548 21.97 -0.77 -11.66
N TRP A 549 22.82 -0.22 -10.79
CA TRP A 549 22.99 -0.67 -9.40
C TRP A 549 21.93 -0.17 -8.42
N LEU A 550 21.03 0.73 -8.82
CA LEU A 550 20.05 1.34 -7.92
C LEU A 550 19.17 0.31 -7.20
N LEU A 551 18.50 -0.59 -7.93
CA LEU A 551 17.68 -1.64 -7.35
C LEU A 551 18.51 -2.78 -6.71
N PRO A 552 19.61 -3.27 -7.35
CA PRO A 552 20.48 -4.27 -6.74
C PRO A 552 21.03 -3.91 -5.36
N VAL A 553 21.31 -2.62 -5.08
CA VAL A 553 21.76 -2.19 -3.74
C VAL A 553 20.70 -2.50 -2.67
N VAL A 554 19.41 -2.30 -2.98
CA VAL A 554 18.31 -2.66 -2.08
C VAL A 554 18.20 -4.17 -1.93
N VAL A 555 18.34 -4.94 -3.02
CA VAL A 555 18.38 -6.41 -2.99
C VAL A 555 19.47 -6.90 -2.03
N LEU A 556 20.69 -6.37 -2.13
CA LEU A 556 21.80 -6.74 -1.25
C LEU A 556 21.47 -6.46 0.22
N GLY A 557 20.88 -5.31 0.52
CA GLY A 557 20.41 -4.98 1.87
C GLY A 557 19.38 -6.00 2.39
N LEU A 558 18.38 -6.34 1.58
CA LEU A 558 17.36 -7.33 1.95
C LEU A 558 17.95 -8.73 2.14
N VAL A 559 18.90 -9.15 1.29
CA VAL A 559 19.61 -10.42 1.43
C VAL A 559 20.43 -10.46 2.72
N ILE A 560 21.11 -9.38 3.10
CA ILE A 560 21.84 -9.29 4.38
C ILE A 560 20.89 -9.54 5.55
N VAL A 561 19.70 -8.92 5.54
CA VAL A 561 18.69 -9.11 6.58
C VAL A 561 18.15 -10.54 6.60
N LEU A 562 17.89 -11.11 5.43
CA LEU A 562 17.42 -12.49 5.29
C LEU A 562 18.45 -13.48 5.84
N VAL A 563 19.72 -13.35 5.45
CA VAL A 563 20.80 -14.21 5.95
C VAL A 563 20.91 -14.08 7.47
N ALA A 564 20.89 -12.85 8.01
CA ALA A 564 20.92 -12.62 9.44
C ALA A 564 19.75 -13.26 10.21
N GLN A 565 18.59 -13.39 9.56
CA GLN A 565 17.41 -14.05 10.11
C GLN A 565 17.56 -15.57 10.22
N TYR A 566 18.24 -16.20 9.25
CA TYR A 566 18.43 -17.64 9.16
C TYR A 566 19.70 -18.15 9.86
N VAL A 567 20.71 -17.30 10.09
CA VAL A 567 21.93 -17.67 10.83
C VAL A 567 21.58 -18.00 12.28
N ARG A 568 21.94 -19.22 12.73
CA ARG A 568 21.80 -19.66 14.13
C ARG A 568 22.84 -18.94 14.99
N TRP A 569 22.38 -17.99 15.81
CA TRP A 569 23.24 -17.33 16.78
C TRP A 569 23.58 -18.28 17.95
N PRO A 570 24.85 -18.38 18.36
CA PRO A 570 25.24 -19.27 19.44
C PRO A 570 24.54 -18.87 20.74
N GLN A 571 23.65 -19.75 21.22
CA GLN A 571 23.11 -19.63 22.58
C GLN A 571 24.23 -20.01 23.54
N LYS A 572 24.62 -19.10 24.44
CA LYS A 572 25.46 -19.47 25.58
C LYS A 572 24.70 -20.51 26.40
N THR A 573 25.06 -21.78 26.23
CA THR A 573 24.77 -22.84 27.18
C THR A 573 25.47 -22.46 28.48
N LEU A 574 24.74 -21.81 29.38
CA LEU A 574 25.15 -21.76 30.78
C LEU A 574 24.90 -23.17 31.35
N THR A 575 25.83 -24.08 31.07
CA THR A 575 25.98 -25.31 31.83
C THR A 575 26.22 -24.90 33.27
N GLY A 576 25.17 -24.97 34.08
CA GLY A 576 25.33 -25.12 35.51
C GLY A 576 26.03 -26.46 35.73
N GLU A 577 27.34 -26.42 35.91
CA GLU A 577 28.05 -27.47 36.63
C GLU A 577 27.48 -27.49 38.05
N GLY A 578 26.44 -28.29 38.25
CA GLY A 578 26.19 -28.92 39.53
C GLY A 578 27.37 -29.84 39.79
N LYS A 579 28.27 -29.40 40.66
CA LYS A 579 29.16 -30.29 41.39
C LYS A 579 28.28 -31.17 42.28
N GLU A 580 28.19 -32.45 41.95
CA GLU A 580 28.24 -33.53 42.95
C GLU A 580 29.62 -34.19 42.87
#